data_AF-L0K791-F1
#
_entry.id   AF-L0K791-F1
#
_cell.length_a   1.000
_cell.length_b   1.000
_cell.length_c   1.000
_cell.angle_alpha   90.00
_cell.angle_beta   90.00
_cell.angle_gamma   90.00
#
_symmetry.space_group_name_H-M   'P 1'
#
loop_
_entity.id
_entity.type
_entity.pdbx_description
1 polymer ?
#
loop_
_entity_poly.entity_id
_entity_poly.type
_entity_poly.pdbx_seq_one_letter_code
_entity_poly.pdbx_strand_id
1 'polypeptide(L)'
;MLAVVNEYHKSKGSDGNMKNLFISVGCLIIENYAQVILKYNDQLSPELKRQLTLLVNNLQICTQLQNRISGLEEGITESNEKLEELPYDSEMREEIIKRKKRLNKSLVRKEKKLSQLNQENVNFLLRLGRQFYEQRLLDDNEEFSKLYDKLDCIAANKESNSSEDDGLATDFDINMFNLNNLMASLIY
;
A
#
# COMPACT_ATOMS: atom_id res chain seq x y z
N MET A 1 16.09 -3.37 10.27
CA MET A 1 14.72 -3.84 10.59
C MET A 1 14.27 -3.13 11.85
N LEU A 2 13.11 -2.44 11.83
CA LEU A 2 12.50 -1.59 12.89
C LEU A 2 12.71 -0.05 12.81
N ALA A 3 12.56 0.57 11.63
CA ALA A 3 12.52 2.04 11.55
C ALA A 3 11.26 2.65 10.93
N VAL A 4 10.41 1.87 10.27
CA VAL A 4 9.30 2.43 9.47
C VAL A 4 7.98 2.56 10.24
N VAL A 5 7.84 1.89 11.39
CA VAL A 5 6.62 1.96 12.22
C VAL A 5 6.51 3.30 12.99
N ASN A 6 7.57 4.12 13.01
CA ASN A 6 7.66 5.29 13.90
C ASN A 6 7.18 6.64 13.32
N GLU A 7 6.74 6.74 12.06
CA GLU A 7 6.35 8.05 11.47
C GLU A 7 4.86 8.31 11.31
N TYR A 8 3.97 7.51 11.90
CA TYR A 8 2.51 7.78 11.83
C TYR A 8 1.92 8.52 13.05
N HIS A 9 2.76 9.14 13.87
CA HIS A 9 2.33 9.94 15.02
C HIS A 9 2.35 11.45 14.72
N LYS A 10 1.42 11.93 13.88
CA LYS A 10 0.87 13.31 13.93
C LYS A 10 -0.19 13.55 12.85
N SER A 11 -1.43 13.13 13.11
CA SER A 11 -2.59 13.86 12.59
C SER A 11 -3.77 13.75 13.56
N LYS A 12 -4.34 14.91 13.92
CA LYS A 12 -5.58 15.01 14.68
C LYS A 12 -6.73 14.95 13.68
N GLY A 13 -7.60 13.95 13.80
CA GLY A 13 -8.83 13.80 13.04
C GLY A 13 -9.48 12.44 13.34
N SER A 14 -10.63 12.43 14.02
CA SER A 14 -11.17 11.24 14.69
C SER A 14 -11.57 10.09 13.76
N ASP A 15 -11.75 10.34 12.46
CA ASP A 15 -12.08 9.31 11.46
C ASP A 15 -10.87 8.83 10.63
N GLY A 16 -9.91 9.72 10.36
CA GLY A 16 -8.64 9.36 9.71
C GLY A 16 -7.78 8.46 10.59
N ASN A 17 -7.76 8.70 11.90
CA ASN A 17 -6.97 7.90 12.84
C ASN A 17 -7.46 6.46 12.96
N MET A 18 -8.77 6.25 12.94
CA MET A 18 -9.36 4.91 12.98
C MET A 18 -9.06 4.13 11.69
N LYS A 19 -9.21 4.79 10.52
CA LYS A 19 -8.84 4.20 9.23
C LYS A 19 -7.36 3.83 9.16
N ASN A 20 -6.48 4.71 9.64
CA ASN A 20 -5.03 4.44 9.71
C ASN A 20 -4.71 3.23 10.59
N LEU A 21 -5.38 3.09 11.73
CA LEU A 21 -5.19 1.94 12.62
C LEU A 21 -5.72 0.66 11.99
N PHE A 22 -6.87 0.68 11.31
CA PHE A 22 -7.33 -0.48 10.56
C PHE A 22 -6.40 -0.86 9.42
N ILE A 23 -5.85 0.09 8.68
CA ILE A 23 -4.83 -0.18 7.67
C ILE A 23 -3.60 -0.80 8.33
N SER A 24 -3.18 -0.30 9.50
CA SER A 24 -2.04 -0.85 10.26
C SER A 24 -2.28 -2.30 10.69
N VAL A 25 -3.48 -2.63 11.17
CA VAL A 25 -3.89 -4.01 11.44
C VAL A 25 -3.83 -4.84 10.16
N GLY A 26 -4.39 -4.33 9.05
CA GLY A 26 -4.33 -4.97 7.74
C GLY A 26 -2.90 -5.28 7.29
N CYS A 27 -1.99 -4.33 7.47
CA CYS A 27 -0.58 -4.48 7.15
C CYS A 27 0.06 -5.57 8.00
N LEU A 28 -0.17 -5.54 9.32
CA LEU A 28 0.38 -6.52 10.23
C LEU A 28 -0.10 -7.95 9.93
N ILE A 29 -1.36 -8.10 9.49
CA ILE A 29 -1.90 -9.40 9.04
C ILE A 29 -1.13 -9.91 7.83
N ILE A 30 -0.85 -9.03 6.86
CA ILE A 30 -0.17 -9.41 5.62
C ILE A 30 1.31 -9.71 5.87
N GLU A 31 1.98 -8.94 6.71
CA GLU A 31 3.37 -9.22 7.13
C GLU A 31 3.48 -10.58 7.83
N ASN A 32 2.45 -10.96 8.58
CA ASN A 32 2.38 -12.24 9.28
C ASN A 32 1.52 -13.27 8.53
N TYR A 33 1.26 -13.10 7.23
CA TYR A 33 0.29 -13.91 6.48
C TYR A 33 0.51 -15.42 6.65
N ALA A 34 1.75 -15.88 6.52
CA ALA A 34 2.08 -17.29 6.67
C ALA A 34 1.71 -17.82 8.07
N GLN A 35 2.02 -17.08 9.13
CA GLN A 35 1.70 -17.46 10.50
C GLN A 35 0.19 -17.40 10.77
N VAL A 36 -0.47 -16.37 10.26
CA VAL A 36 -1.93 -16.19 10.37
C VAL A 36 -2.67 -17.36 9.72
N ILE A 37 -2.27 -17.73 8.50
CA ILE A 37 -2.85 -18.89 7.81
C ILE A 37 -2.53 -20.17 8.57
N LEU A 38 -1.28 -20.42 8.98
CA LEU A 38 -0.90 -21.68 9.63
C LEU A 38 -1.60 -21.89 10.99
N LYS A 39 -1.72 -20.84 11.81
CA LYS A 39 -2.26 -20.94 13.18
C LYS A 39 -3.78 -20.78 13.24
N TYR A 40 -4.37 -19.95 12.37
CA TYR A 40 -5.79 -19.57 12.45
C TYR A 40 -6.61 -20.05 11.24
N ASN A 41 -6.06 -20.93 10.39
CA ASN A 41 -6.74 -21.40 9.18
C ASN A 41 -8.21 -21.77 9.40
N ASP A 42 -8.50 -22.51 10.47
CA ASP A 42 -9.84 -23.04 10.71
C ASP A 42 -10.81 -21.99 11.25
N GLN A 43 -10.29 -20.88 11.79
CA GLN A 43 -11.07 -19.75 12.28
C GLN A 43 -11.34 -18.72 11.17
N LEU A 44 -10.53 -18.72 10.11
CA LEU A 44 -10.71 -17.82 8.97
C LEU A 44 -11.86 -18.27 8.08
N SER A 45 -12.80 -17.36 7.82
CA SER A 45 -13.85 -17.60 6.83
C SER A 45 -13.25 -17.79 5.42
N PRO A 46 -13.91 -18.56 4.53
CA PRO A 46 -13.46 -18.71 3.14
C PRO A 46 -13.28 -17.37 2.41
N GLU A 47 -14.12 -16.39 2.72
CA GLU A 47 -14.02 -15.06 2.13
C GLU A 47 -12.77 -14.30 2.61
N LEU A 48 -12.43 -14.38 3.90
CA LEU A 48 -11.20 -13.79 4.43
C LEU A 48 -9.95 -14.42 3.80
N LYS A 49 -9.92 -15.74 3.66
CA LYS A 49 -8.81 -16.45 2.98
C LYS A 49 -8.63 -15.98 1.54
N ARG A 50 -9.75 -15.82 0.82
CA ARG A 50 -9.76 -15.32 -0.56
C ARG A 50 -9.23 -13.88 -0.63
N GLN A 51 -9.69 -13.01 0.27
CA GLN A 51 -9.25 -11.60 0.32
C GLN A 51 -7.76 -11.46 0.66
N LEU A 52 -7.27 -12.22 1.64
CA LEU A 52 -5.86 -12.26 1.99
C LEU A 52 -5.00 -12.69 0.80
N THR A 53 -5.38 -13.79 0.16
CA THR A 53 -4.66 -14.32 -1.01
C THR A 53 -4.64 -13.32 -2.17
N LEU A 54 -5.77 -12.68 -2.44
CA LEU A 54 -5.88 -11.65 -3.48
C LEU A 54 -4.98 -10.45 -3.17
N LEU A 55 -4.98 -9.98 -1.93
CA LEU A 55 -4.15 -8.84 -1.52
C LEU A 55 -2.66 -9.17 -1.63
N VAL A 56 -2.22 -10.35 -1.16
CA VAL A 56 -0.83 -10.80 -1.32
C VAL A 56 -0.43 -10.85 -2.79
N ASN A 57 -1.27 -11.43 -3.65
CA ASN A 57 -1.01 -11.49 -5.09
C ASN A 57 -0.94 -10.09 -5.72
N ASN A 58 -1.83 -9.18 -5.34
CA ASN A 58 -1.81 -7.81 -5.84
C ASN A 58 -0.53 -7.07 -5.42
N LEU A 59 -0.06 -7.27 -4.18
CA LEU A 59 1.21 -6.69 -3.72
C LEU A 59 2.39 -7.25 -4.54
N GLN A 60 2.42 -8.56 -4.80
CA GLN A 60 3.44 -9.14 -5.69
C GLN A 60 3.42 -8.53 -7.10
N ILE A 61 2.22 -8.30 -7.67
CA ILE A 61 2.07 -7.63 -8.97
C ILE A 61 2.59 -6.19 -8.92
N CYS A 62 2.29 -5.45 -7.84
CA CYS A 62 2.80 -4.11 -7.64
C CYS A 62 4.33 -4.09 -7.60
N THR A 63 4.98 -5.01 -6.89
CA THR A 63 6.45 -5.16 -6.86
C THR A 63 7.02 -5.39 -8.27
N GLN A 64 6.41 -6.31 -9.04
CA GLN A 64 6.84 -6.57 -10.41
C GLN A 64 6.66 -5.35 -11.32
N LEU A 65 5.59 -4.57 -11.12
CA LEU A 65 5.36 -3.33 -11.85
C LEU A 65 6.38 -2.26 -11.50
N GLN A 66 6.75 -2.12 -10.22
CA GLN A 66 7.79 -1.19 -9.77
C GLN A 66 9.14 -1.51 -10.42
N ASN A 67 9.58 -2.77 -10.37
CA ASN A 67 10.83 -3.18 -11.02
C ASN A 67 10.82 -2.86 -12.53
N ARG A 68 9.67 -3.04 -13.18
CA ARG A 68 9.50 -2.70 -14.60
C ARG A 68 9.47 -1.19 -14.85
N ILE A 69 8.98 -0.39 -13.92
CA ILE A 69 8.98 1.08 -13.99
C ILE A 69 10.43 1.57 -13.87
N SER A 70 11.18 1.10 -12.88
CA SER A 70 12.60 1.44 -12.71
C SER A 70 13.42 1.10 -13.94
N GLY A 71 13.26 -0.10 -14.51
CA GLY A 71 13.94 -0.46 -15.76
C GLY A 71 13.54 0.40 -16.98
N LEU A 72 12.34 0.98 -17.00
CA LEU A 72 11.93 1.93 -18.03
C LEU A 72 12.55 3.31 -17.82
N GLU A 73 12.63 3.78 -16.56
CA GLU A 73 13.28 5.03 -16.18
C GLU A 73 14.78 5.00 -16.51
N GLU A 74 15.45 3.90 -16.19
CA GLU A 74 16.85 3.63 -16.59
C GLU A 74 16.99 3.68 -18.12
N GLY A 75 16.15 2.95 -18.86
CA GLY A 75 16.21 2.95 -20.33
C GLY A 75 15.90 4.31 -20.97
N ILE A 76 15.09 5.15 -20.32
CA ILE A 76 14.85 6.55 -20.74
C ILE A 76 16.09 7.40 -20.47
N THR A 77 16.73 7.21 -19.32
CA THR A 77 17.97 7.91 -18.92
C THR A 77 19.10 7.58 -19.90
N GLU A 78 19.34 6.30 -20.19
CA GLU A 78 20.31 5.89 -21.22
C GLU A 78 20.00 6.48 -22.60
N SER A 79 18.71 6.61 -22.95
CA SER A 79 18.31 7.22 -24.21
C SER A 79 18.58 8.72 -24.22
N ASN A 80 18.55 9.41 -23.08
CA ASN A 80 18.90 10.82 -22.98
C ASN A 80 20.40 11.03 -23.15
N GLU A 81 21.21 10.27 -22.43
CA GLU A 81 22.68 10.32 -22.51
C GLU A 81 23.16 10.13 -23.95
N LYS A 82 22.64 9.10 -24.64
CA LYS A 82 22.98 8.86 -26.05
C LYS A 82 22.52 9.99 -26.99
N LEU A 83 21.45 10.70 -26.67
CA LEU A 83 20.98 11.84 -27.48
C LEU A 83 21.87 13.08 -27.29
N GLU A 84 22.49 13.24 -26.13
CA GLU A 84 23.44 14.32 -25.85
C GLU A 84 24.77 14.12 -26.59
N GLU A 85 25.20 12.86 -26.74
CA GLU A 85 26.44 12.51 -27.44
C GLU A 85 26.31 12.58 -28.98
N LEU A 86 25.10 12.44 -29.53
CA LEU A 86 24.89 12.33 -30.98
C LEU A 86 24.71 13.68 -31.69
N PRO A 87 25.31 13.86 -32.88
CA PRO A 87 25.05 15.00 -33.75
C PRO A 87 23.56 15.15 -34.07
N TYR A 88 23.10 16.40 -34.24
CA TYR A 88 21.68 16.70 -34.43
C TYR A 88 21.07 16.05 -35.68
N ASP A 89 21.86 15.88 -36.73
CA ASP A 89 21.43 15.39 -38.05
C ASP A 89 21.70 13.88 -38.26
N SER A 90 21.97 13.14 -37.17
CA SER A 90 22.23 11.71 -37.22
C SER A 90 20.92 10.91 -37.36
N GLU A 91 20.83 10.01 -38.34
CA GLU A 91 19.71 9.07 -38.47
C GLU A 91 19.50 8.24 -37.19
N MET A 92 20.58 7.90 -36.48
CA MET A 92 20.50 7.21 -35.18
C MET A 92 19.77 8.03 -34.11
N ARG A 93 19.84 9.37 -34.18
CA ARG A 93 19.15 10.26 -33.24
C ARG A 93 17.64 10.11 -33.37
N GLU A 94 17.13 10.02 -34.60
CA GLU A 94 15.70 9.79 -34.83
C GLU A 94 15.23 8.46 -34.25
N GLU A 95 16.03 7.39 -34.41
CA GLU A 95 15.71 6.08 -33.86
C GLU A 95 15.65 6.09 -32.34
N ILE A 96 16.60 6.77 -31.69
CA ILE A 96 16.63 6.90 -30.24
C ILE A 96 15.46 7.75 -29.73
N ILE A 97 15.09 8.84 -30.42
CA ILE A 97 13.88 9.63 -30.11
C ILE A 97 12.63 8.76 -30.21
N LYS A 98 12.49 7.96 -31.28
CA LYS A 98 11.37 7.03 -31.47
C LYS A 98 11.33 5.98 -30.34
N ARG A 99 12.48 5.41 -29.95
CA ARG A 99 12.60 4.46 -28.83
C ARG A 99 12.22 5.11 -27.50
N LYS A 100 12.80 6.28 -27.17
CA LYS A 100 12.47 7.06 -25.97
C LYS A 100 10.98 7.37 -25.88
N LYS A 101 10.33 7.73 -26.99
CA LYS A 101 8.88 7.97 -27.02
C LYS A 101 8.07 6.71 -26.70
N ARG A 102 8.50 5.53 -27.16
CA ARG A 102 7.85 4.24 -26.82
C ARG A 102 8.04 3.90 -25.34
N LEU A 103 9.25 4.10 -24.80
CA LEU A 103 9.54 3.86 -23.38
C LEU A 103 8.69 4.76 -22.48
N ASN A 104 8.65 6.06 -22.75
CA ASN A 104 7.80 7.01 -22.01
C ASN A 104 6.31 6.63 -22.03
N LYS A 105 5.77 6.21 -23.18
CA LYS A 105 4.38 5.74 -23.27
C LYS A 105 4.14 4.50 -22.41
N SER A 106 5.11 3.59 -22.34
CA SER A 106 5.05 2.40 -21.50
C SER A 106 5.11 2.76 -20.02
N LEU A 107 6.00 3.68 -19.65
CA LEU A 107 6.20 4.17 -18.28
C LEU A 107 4.89 4.73 -17.72
N VAL A 108 4.31 5.73 -18.40
CA VAL A 108 3.05 6.38 -17.98
C VAL A 108 1.91 5.37 -17.78
N ARG A 109 1.80 4.37 -18.67
CA ARG A 109 0.77 3.33 -18.54
C ARG A 109 0.98 2.46 -17.30
N LYS A 110 2.23 2.11 -16.99
CA LYS A 110 2.58 1.26 -15.84
C LYS A 110 2.45 2.01 -14.54
N GLU A 111 2.92 3.26 -14.47
CA GLU A 111 2.74 4.12 -13.29
C GLU A 111 1.26 4.31 -12.97
N LYS A 112 0.43 4.60 -13.98
CA LYS A 112 -1.02 4.69 -13.79
C LYS A 112 -1.60 3.39 -13.23
N LYS A 113 -1.20 2.23 -13.76
CA LYS A 113 -1.69 0.94 -13.28
C LYS A 113 -1.21 0.64 -11.85
N LEU A 114 0.03 0.98 -11.52
CA LEU A 114 0.58 0.83 -10.18
C LEU A 114 -0.18 1.71 -9.17
N SER A 115 -0.43 2.97 -9.51
CA SER A 115 -1.22 3.89 -8.68
C SER A 115 -2.63 3.36 -8.42
N GLN A 116 -3.31 2.85 -9.46
CA GLN A 116 -4.64 2.24 -9.31
C GLN A 116 -4.59 1.02 -8.37
N LEU A 117 -3.64 0.11 -8.57
CA LEU A 117 -3.51 -1.08 -7.71
C LEU A 117 -3.16 -0.73 -6.27
N ASN A 118 -2.34 0.29 -6.04
CA ASN A 118 -2.01 0.76 -4.70
C ASN A 118 -3.26 1.27 -3.98
N GLN A 119 -4.11 2.05 -4.66
CA GLN A 119 -5.37 2.51 -4.10
C GLN A 119 -6.32 1.35 -3.78
N GLU A 120 -6.44 0.36 -4.69
CA GLU A 120 -7.21 -0.85 -4.46
C GLU A 120 -6.68 -1.63 -3.24
N ASN A 121 -5.36 -1.76 -3.10
CA ASN A 121 -4.70 -2.45 -1.98
C ASN A 121 -4.93 -1.75 -0.64
N VAL A 122 -4.87 -0.41 -0.59
CA VAL A 122 -5.21 0.34 0.64
C VAL A 122 -6.65 0.06 1.08
N ASN A 123 -7.59 0.04 0.13
CA ASN A 123 -8.98 -0.28 0.45
C ASN A 123 -9.14 -1.73 0.95
N PHE A 124 -8.40 -2.68 0.38
CA PHE A 124 -8.36 -4.06 0.87
C PHE A 124 -7.78 -4.16 2.28
N LEU A 125 -6.67 -3.48 2.56
CA LEU A 125 -6.05 -3.45 3.89
C LEU A 125 -6.99 -2.89 4.94
N LEU A 126 -7.65 -1.78 4.63
CA LEU A 126 -8.66 -1.17 5.51
C LEU A 126 -9.79 -2.15 5.82
N ARG A 127 -10.32 -2.83 4.80
CA ARG A 127 -11.41 -3.80 4.96
C ARG A 127 -10.98 -5.01 5.78
N LEU A 128 -9.81 -5.57 5.49
CA LEU A 128 -9.26 -6.72 6.21
C LEU A 128 -9.01 -6.37 7.68
N GLY A 129 -8.31 -5.27 7.95
CA GLY A 129 -8.02 -4.86 9.32
C GLY A 129 -9.29 -4.62 10.14
N ARG A 130 -10.33 -4.04 9.53
CA ARG A 130 -11.63 -3.89 10.16
C ARG A 130 -12.29 -5.24 10.48
N GLN A 131 -12.32 -6.17 9.53
CA GLN A 131 -12.94 -7.49 9.73
C GLN A 131 -12.23 -8.31 10.81
N PHE A 132 -10.89 -8.27 10.84
CA PHE A 132 -10.11 -8.95 11.87
C PHE A 132 -10.33 -8.35 13.26
N TYR A 133 -10.42 -7.02 13.36
CA TYR A 133 -10.76 -6.33 14.61
C TYR A 133 -12.17 -6.68 15.10
N GLU A 134 -13.18 -6.60 14.22
CA GLU A 134 -14.58 -6.89 14.56
C GLU A 134 -14.76 -8.35 15.03
N GLN A 135 -13.99 -9.27 14.47
CA GLN A 135 -14.03 -10.69 14.83
C GLN A 135 -13.08 -11.07 15.96
N ARG A 136 -12.21 -10.15 16.43
CA ARG A 136 -11.15 -10.39 17.41
C ARG A 136 -10.29 -11.62 17.10
N LEU A 137 -10.06 -11.87 15.81
CA LEU A 137 -9.46 -13.14 15.34
C LEU A 137 -8.02 -13.36 15.83
N LEU A 138 -7.31 -12.29 16.19
CA LEU A 138 -5.89 -12.32 16.56
C LEU A 138 -5.62 -11.66 17.91
N ASP A 139 -6.63 -11.55 18.76
CA ASP A 139 -6.51 -10.84 20.06
C ASP A 139 -5.56 -11.55 21.04
N ASP A 140 -5.27 -12.84 20.82
CA ASP A 140 -4.27 -13.59 21.58
C ASP A 140 -2.83 -13.21 21.23
N ASN A 141 -2.61 -12.46 20.16
CA ASN A 141 -1.31 -11.92 19.78
C ASN A 141 -1.13 -10.50 20.36
N GLU A 142 -0.05 -10.30 21.11
CA GLU A 142 0.23 -9.04 21.83
C GLU A 142 0.23 -7.79 20.93
N GLU A 143 0.76 -7.90 19.71
CA GLU A 143 0.82 -6.75 18.80
C GLU A 143 -0.58 -6.37 18.27
N PHE A 144 -1.40 -7.38 17.99
CA PHE A 144 -2.79 -7.17 17.56
C PHE A 144 -3.65 -6.66 18.69
N SER A 145 -3.53 -7.24 19.89
CA SER A 145 -4.25 -6.80 21.08
C SER A 145 -4.01 -5.32 21.38
N LYS A 146 -2.74 -4.86 21.36
CA LYS A 146 -2.40 -3.43 21.53
C LYS A 146 -3.03 -2.52 20.48
N LEU A 147 -3.17 -2.98 19.24
CA LEU A 147 -3.83 -2.21 18.18
C LEU A 147 -5.35 -2.19 18.37
N TYR A 148 -5.94 -3.29 18.82
CA TYR A 148 -7.36 -3.38 19.09
C TYR A 148 -7.75 -2.51 20.28
N ASP A 149 -6.98 -2.50 21.37
CA ASP A 149 -7.20 -1.62 22.53
C ASP A 149 -7.19 -0.13 22.11
N LYS A 150 -6.29 0.25 21.21
CA LYS A 150 -6.24 1.63 20.68
C LYS A 150 -7.49 1.96 19.86
N LEU A 151 -7.98 1.01 19.07
CA LEU A 151 -9.22 1.16 18.30
C LEU A 151 -10.43 1.28 19.22
N ASP A 152 -10.50 0.46 20.28
CA ASP A 152 -11.55 0.53 21.31
C ASP A 152 -11.56 1.89 22.02
N CYS A 153 -10.39 2.38 22.43
CA CYS A 153 -10.27 3.71 23.06
C CYS A 153 -10.80 4.82 22.16
N ILE A 154 -10.55 4.75 20.84
CA ILE A 154 -11.05 5.76 19.89
C ILE A 154 -12.56 5.62 19.69
N ALA A 155 -13.07 4.39 19.61
CA ALA A 155 -14.50 4.12 19.46
C ALA A 155 -15.29 4.64 20.67
N ALA A 156 -14.84 4.35 21.89
CA ALA A 156 -15.47 4.81 23.13
C ALA A 156 -15.47 6.35 23.25
N ASN A 157 -14.39 7.02 22.84
CA ASN A 157 -14.29 8.49 22.85
C ASN A 157 -15.21 9.17 21.81
N LYS A 158 -15.61 8.48 20.74
CA LYS A 158 -16.60 9.00 19.78
C LYS A 158 -18.01 8.94 20.35
N GLU A 159 -18.35 7.89 21.09
CA GLU A 159 -19.67 7.75 21.72
C GLU A 159 -19.89 8.81 22.81
N SER A 160 -18.84 9.15 23.57
CA SER A 160 -18.89 10.16 24.62
C SER A 160 -18.92 11.62 24.13
N ASN A 161 -18.52 11.88 22.87
CA ASN A 161 -18.46 13.23 22.28
C ASN A 161 -19.56 13.48 21.24
N SER A 162 -20.63 12.66 21.20
CA SER A 162 -21.72 12.74 20.22
C SER A 162 -22.70 13.91 20.43
N SER A 163 -22.22 15.02 21.01
CA SER A 163 -22.92 16.29 21.09
C SER A 163 -22.00 17.43 20.66
N GLU A 164 -21.46 17.40 19.45
CA GLU A 164 -21.14 18.63 18.71
C GLU A 164 -20.86 18.31 17.23
N ASP A 165 -21.52 19.10 16.41
CA ASP A 165 -21.41 19.19 14.96
C ASP A 165 -19.95 19.38 14.53
N ASP A 166 -19.49 18.58 13.56
CA ASP A 166 -18.57 19.08 12.55
C ASP A 166 -18.52 18.13 11.36
N GLY A 167 -19.17 18.52 10.28
CA GLY A 167 -18.81 18.05 8.96
C GLY A 167 -17.42 18.57 8.61
N LEU A 168 -16.57 17.70 8.06
CA LEU A 168 -15.57 18.05 7.04
C LEU A 168 -14.93 16.75 6.54
N ALA A 169 -15.18 16.47 5.26
CA ALA A 169 -14.46 15.46 4.51
C ALA A 169 -12.96 15.76 4.59
N THR A 170 -12.20 14.84 5.17
CA THR A 170 -10.74 14.87 5.07
C THR A 170 -10.35 13.79 4.07
N ASP A 171 -9.91 14.26 2.89
CA ASP A 171 -9.25 13.45 1.89
C ASP A 171 -8.12 12.67 2.57
N PHE A 172 -8.27 11.35 2.55
CA PHE A 172 -7.19 10.44 2.92
C PHE A 172 -6.11 10.60 1.85
N ASP A 173 -4.97 11.20 2.21
CA ASP A 173 -3.88 11.40 1.27
C ASP A 173 -3.16 10.05 1.03
N ILE A 174 -3.73 9.26 0.12
CA ILE A 174 -3.23 7.95 -0.35
C ILE A 174 -1.76 8.07 -0.80
N ASN A 175 -1.31 9.27 -1.19
CA ASN A 175 0.06 9.53 -1.61
C ASN A 175 1.08 9.38 -0.47
N MET A 176 0.66 9.47 0.79
CA MET A 176 1.57 9.37 1.95
C MET A 176 1.71 7.94 2.50
N PHE A 177 0.76 7.04 2.19
CA PHE A 177 0.87 5.64 2.59
C PHE A 177 1.75 4.88 1.59
N ASN A 178 3.05 4.92 1.84
CA ASN A 178 4.03 4.29 0.97
C ASN A 178 4.04 2.76 1.18
N LEU A 179 3.10 2.08 0.50
CA LEU A 179 3.00 0.61 0.43
C LEU A 179 4.31 -0.08 0.08
N ASN A 180 5.28 0.64 -0.48
CA ASN A 180 6.61 0.15 -0.82
C ASN A 180 7.30 -0.55 0.35
N ASN A 181 7.05 -0.12 1.59
CA ASN A 181 7.63 -0.75 2.77
C ASN A 181 7.00 -2.11 3.09
N LEU A 182 5.68 -2.25 2.91
CA LEU A 182 4.96 -3.52 3.03
C LEU A 182 5.36 -4.49 1.89
N MET A 183 5.68 -3.95 0.72
CA MET A 183 6.10 -4.77 -0.41
C MET A 183 7.55 -5.23 -0.28
N ALA A 184 8.42 -4.45 0.37
CA ALA A 184 9.79 -4.85 0.67
C ALA A 184 9.85 -6.00 1.69
N SER A 185 8.89 -6.10 2.63
CA SER A 185 8.84 -7.19 3.61
C SER A 185 8.29 -8.51 3.06
N LEU A 186 7.57 -8.49 1.93
CA LEU A 186 7.03 -9.69 1.27
C LEU A 186 8.03 -10.38 0.30
N ILE A 187 9.23 -9.83 0.11
CA ILE A 187 10.26 -10.32 -0.83
C ILE A 187 11.31 -11.20 -0.14
N TYR A 188 11.25 -11.36 1.19
CA TYR A 188 12.10 -12.24 1.99
C TYR A 188 11.29 -13.37 2.64
#